data_AF-A0A0D6KTC9-F1
#
_entry.id   AF-A0A0D6KTC9-F1
#
_cell.length_a   1.000
_cell.length_b   1.000
_cell.length_c   1.000
_cell.angle_alpha   90.00
_cell.angle_beta   90.00
_cell.angle_gamma   90.00
#
_symmetry.space_group_name_H-M   'P 1'
#
loop_
_entity.id
_entity.type
_entity.pdbx_description
1 polymer ?
#
loop_
_entity_poly.entity_id
_entity_poly.type
_entity_poly.pdbx_seq_one_letter_code
_entity_poly.pdbx_strand_id
1 'polypeptide(L)'
;MGGECSHTCGYAAEWTAEPEGVSRLEQTFQDEFFILTSEQSNVTNSQNQVYPIIWHDDTVSLIDQTRLPNEYAFVEIHRSEDMAWAIKTMIVRGAPAIGVAAAYGIYLGAREIETSNRQEFLQRLEQVAQLLRSTRPTAVNLFWAISRMMKTAYENLGSVAELKQNLLETAQAIHGEDLQTCQAIGDNGLAVLPKNPEKLTILTHCNAGALATAGYGTALGVVRSAWREGRLARVFADETRPRLQGAKLTAWECVQERIPVTVITDNMAAHCMKQGLIHAVVVGADRIAANGDTANKIGTYSVAIAAKAHNIPFFVAAPLSTVDFALSDGSQIPIEERNPTEIYQVGDTILTPSGVDFYNPAFDVTPAELITAIITENGAFAPSDLAQSQVKQAV
;
A
#
# COMPACT_ATOMS: atom_id res chain seq x y z
N MET A 1 -10.85 48.23 47.36
CA MET A 1 -11.94 47.51 48.05
C MET A 1 -12.10 46.20 47.31
N GLY A 2 -11.64 45.04 47.75
CA GLY A 2 -11.48 44.50 49.09
C GLY A 2 -12.18 43.14 49.06
N GLY A 3 -11.45 42.05 49.32
CA GLY A 3 -12.05 40.72 49.49
C GLY A 3 -11.18 39.56 49.03
N GLU A 4 -10.07 39.31 49.73
CA GLU A 4 -9.52 37.96 49.86
C GLU A 4 -10.43 37.14 50.80
N CYS A 5 -10.59 35.85 50.54
CA CYS A 5 -10.80 34.87 51.60
C CYS A 5 -10.30 33.49 51.18
N SER A 6 -9.26 33.05 51.88
CA SER A 6 -8.65 31.72 51.93
C SER A 6 -9.45 30.77 52.83
N HIS A 7 -9.51 29.46 52.49
CA HIS A 7 -9.11 28.32 53.36
C HIS A 7 -9.72 26.95 52.96
N THR A 8 -8.82 26.06 52.52
CA THR A 8 -8.59 24.64 52.94
C THR A 8 -9.72 23.58 53.02
N CYS A 9 -9.56 22.56 52.16
CA CYS A 9 -9.32 21.12 52.45
C CYS A 9 -10.39 20.22 53.13
N GLY A 10 -10.73 19.10 52.46
CA GLY A 10 -11.01 17.81 53.14
C GLY A 10 -12.07 16.87 52.51
N TYR A 11 -11.63 15.65 52.14
CA TYR A 11 -12.36 14.39 51.82
C TYR A 11 -13.01 14.27 50.44
N ALA A 12 -12.42 13.59 49.44
CA ALA A 12 -12.04 12.16 49.30
C ALA A 12 -13.24 11.19 49.17
N ALA A 13 -13.53 10.80 47.93
CA ALA A 13 -14.17 9.53 47.58
C ALA A 13 -13.68 9.14 46.17
N GLU A 14 -12.69 8.25 46.15
CA GLU A 14 -12.13 7.62 44.95
C GLU A 14 -13.17 6.67 44.34
N TRP A 15 -13.38 6.78 43.03
CA TRP A 15 -13.95 5.73 42.19
C TRP A 15 -12.94 5.44 41.09
N THR A 16 -12.01 4.55 41.38
CA THR A 16 -11.14 3.92 40.39
C THR A 16 -11.89 2.73 39.79
N ALA A 17 -12.37 2.89 38.56
CA ALA A 17 -12.72 1.77 37.71
C ALA A 17 -11.55 1.52 36.76
N GLU A 18 -10.79 0.45 37.01
CA GLU A 18 -9.80 -0.08 36.07
C GLU A 18 -10.53 -0.69 34.86
N PRO A 19 -10.10 -0.44 33.61
CA PRO A 19 -10.47 -1.27 32.48
C PRO A 19 -9.40 -2.35 32.28
N GLU A 20 -9.45 -3.42 33.07
CA GLU A 20 -8.90 -4.71 32.64
C GLU A 20 -9.76 -5.21 31.47
N GLY A 21 -9.17 -5.36 30.27
CA GLY A 21 -9.91 -6.02 29.18
C GLY A 21 -9.46 -5.83 27.74
N VAL A 22 -8.27 -5.29 27.44
CA VAL A 22 -7.85 -5.10 26.02
C VAL A 22 -6.55 -5.84 25.66
N SER A 23 -5.74 -6.32 26.61
CA SER A 23 -4.41 -6.84 26.28
C SER A 23 -4.34 -8.34 25.93
N ARG A 24 -5.47 -9.08 25.95
CA ARG A 24 -5.45 -10.55 25.77
C ARG A 24 -5.94 -11.02 24.40
N LEU A 25 -6.54 -10.16 23.58
CA LEU A 25 -6.83 -10.46 22.19
C LEU A 25 -5.65 -10.09 21.28
N GLU A 26 -4.94 -9.00 21.60
CA GLU A 26 -3.78 -8.50 20.84
C GLU A 26 -2.59 -9.49 20.76
N GLN A 27 -2.39 -10.32 21.78
CA GLN A 27 -1.32 -11.33 21.79
C GLN A 27 -1.71 -12.62 21.06
N THR A 28 -2.96 -13.07 21.17
CA THR A 28 -3.41 -14.35 20.59
C THR A 28 -3.47 -14.32 19.07
N PHE A 29 -3.77 -13.16 18.47
CA PHE A 29 -3.79 -13.00 17.01
C PHE A 29 -2.42 -13.16 16.34
N GLN A 30 -1.32 -12.86 17.04
CA GLN A 30 0.03 -13.07 16.50
C GLN A 30 0.53 -14.52 16.68
N ASP A 31 0.09 -15.20 17.73
CA ASP A 31 0.56 -16.55 18.06
C ASP A 31 -0.19 -17.66 17.31
N GLU A 32 -1.49 -17.51 17.03
CA GLU A 32 -2.29 -18.59 16.38
C GLU A 32 -2.00 -18.78 14.90
N PHE A 33 -1.43 -17.79 14.20
CA PHE A 33 -0.99 -17.94 12.81
C PHE A 33 0.32 -18.73 12.68
N PHE A 34 1.03 -19.00 13.78
CA PHE A 34 2.42 -19.48 13.75
C PHE A 34 2.64 -20.96 14.13
N ILE A 35 1.59 -21.73 14.41
CA ILE A 35 1.71 -23.17 14.73
C ILE A 35 1.54 -24.06 13.50
N LEU A 36 2.24 -23.76 12.39
CA LEU A 36 2.45 -24.71 11.30
C LEU A 36 3.76 -24.37 10.56
N THR A 37 4.90 -24.61 11.21
CA THR A 37 6.21 -24.99 10.64
C THR A 37 7.34 -24.56 11.59
N SER A 38 7.66 -25.42 12.56
CA SER A 38 8.89 -25.26 13.34
C SER A 38 9.70 -26.54 13.31
N GLU A 39 10.74 -26.57 12.47
CA GLU A 39 11.96 -27.28 12.81
C GLU A 39 13.18 -26.62 12.13
N GLN A 40 13.91 -25.88 12.98
CA GLN A 40 15.34 -25.56 12.95
C GLN A 40 15.91 -24.45 12.02
N SER A 41 16.39 -23.42 12.72
CA SER A 41 17.58 -22.58 12.49
C SER A 41 17.43 -21.22 11.75
N ASN A 42 17.74 -20.15 12.50
CA ASN A 42 17.96 -18.74 12.11
C ASN A 42 16.78 -17.86 11.65
N VAL A 43 15.68 -17.82 12.42
CA VAL A 43 14.61 -16.82 12.21
C VAL A 43 14.58 -15.82 13.37
N THR A 44 15.23 -14.66 13.20
CA THR A 44 15.02 -13.48 14.05
C THR A 44 14.71 -12.27 13.15
N ASN A 45 13.50 -12.25 12.57
CA ASN A 45 12.90 -11.00 12.06
C ASN A 45 11.40 -11.07 11.71
N SER A 46 10.72 -12.22 11.86
CA SER A 46 9.29 -12.35 11.46
C SER A 46 8.29 -11.70 12.42
N GLN A 47 8.70 -11.33 13.65
CA GLN A 47 7.76 -10.89 14.69
C GLN A 47 7.14 -9.50 14.47
N ASN A 48 7.65 -8.67 13.55
CA ASN A 48 7.20 -7.28 13.39
C ASN A 48 6.62 -6.98 11.99
N GLN A 49 6.36 -7.99 11.17
CA GLN A 49 5.85 -7.78 9.81
C GLN A 49 4.40 -7.27 9.83
N VAL A 50 4.14 -6.20 9.07
CA VAL A 50 2.80 -5.59 8.98
C VAL A 50 1.94 -6.31 7.94
N TYR A 51 0.73 -6.71 8.31
CA TYR A 51 -0.28 -7.30 7.42
C TYR A 51 -1.55 -6.45 7.45
N PRO A 52 -1.82 -5.65 6.41
CA PRO A 52 -2.95 -4.70 6.42
C PRO A 52 -4.32 -5.31 6.18
N ILE A 53 -4.36 -6.53 5.65
CA ILE A 53 -5.59 -7.25 5.31
C ILE A 53 -5.44 -8.64 5.89
N ILE A 54 -6.37 -9.05 6.76
CA ILE A 54 -6.35 -10.35 7.39
C ILE A 54 -7.72 -10.98 7.17
N TRP A 55 -7.74 -12.20 6.63
CA TRP A 55 -8.95 -13.01 6.51
C TRP A 55 -9.02 -14.00 7.67
N HIS A 56 -10.10 -13.95 8.46
CA HIS A 56 -10.35 -14.87 9.56
C HIS A 56 -11.84 -14.92 9.91
N ASP A 57 -12.33 -16.04 10.45
CA ASP A 57 -13.71 -16.20 10.95
C ASP A 57 -14.82 -15.72 9.99
N ASP A 58 -14.62 -15.95 8.68
CA ASP A 58 -15.47 -15.43 7.61
C ASP A 58 -15.60 -13.89 7.55
N THR A 59 -14.55 -13.17 7.96
CA THR A 59 -14.48 -11.70 7.99
C THR A 59 -13.15 -11.20 7.46
N VAL A 60 -13.10 -9.94 7.04
CA VAL A 60 -11.85 -9.26 6.70
C VAL A 60 -11.55 -8.21 7.76
N SER A 61 -10.42 -8.35 8.45
CA SER A 61 -9.87 -7.30 9.30
C SER A 61 -8.92 -6.42 8.49
N LEU A 62 -9.18 -5.11 8.47
CA LEU A 62 -8.35 -4.10 7.80
C LEU A 62 -7.68 -3.19 8.83
N ILE A 63 -6.39 -2.91 8.67
CA ILE A 63 -5.76 -1.80 9.41
C ILE A 63 -6.41 -0.49 8.97
N ASP A 64 -6.88 0.33 9.92
CA ASP A 64 -7.40 1.67 9.64
C ASP A 64 -6.27 2.66 9.38
N GLN A 65 -5.89 2.78 8.11
CA GLN A 65 -4.83 3.69 7.68
C GLN A 65 -5.18 5.18 7.80
N THR A 66 -6.41 5.54 8.17
CA THR A 66 -6.82 6.93 8.40
C THR A 66 -6.43 7.42 9.80
N ARG A 67 -6.24 6.48 10.74
CA ARG A 67 -5.88 6.75 12.14
C ARG A 67 -4.36 6.72 12.39
N LEU A 68 -3.60 6.12 11.47
CA LEU A 68 -2.15 6.16 11.48
C LEU A 68 -1.60 7.59 11.26
N PRO A 69 -0.50 7.98 11.92
CA PRO A 69 0.36 7.16 12.78
C PRO A 69 -0.05 7.11 14.27
N ASN A 70 -1.11 7.82 14.64
CA ASN A 70 -1.45 8.07 16.05
C ASN A 70 -2.04 6.84 16.74
N GLU A 71 -2.78 6.03 16.00
CA GLU A 71 -3.46 4.87 16.55
C GLU A 71 -3.43 3.72 15.56
N TYR A 72 -2.99 2.56 16.06
CA TYR A 72 -2.99 1.31 15.34
C TYR A 72 -4.28 0.55 15.67
N ALA A 73 -5.26 0.59 14.76
CA ALA A 73 -6.58 0.00 14.96
C ALA A 73 -7.00 -0.84 13.75
N PHE A 74 -7.86 -1.81 14.00
CA PHE A 74 -8.48 -2.65 12.96
C PHE A 74 -9.97 -2.32 12.81
N VAL A 75 -10.48 -2.50 11.60
CA VAL A 75 -11.91 -2.46 11.27
C VAL A 75 -12.28 -3.81 10.67
N GLU A 76 -13.26 -4.47 11.27
CA GLU A 76 -13.82 -5.70 10.73
C GLU A 76 -14.85 -5.40 9.64
N ILE A 77 -14.71 -6.08 8.50
CA ILE A 77 -15.57 -5.93 7.33
C ILE A 77 -16.35 -7.23 7.12
N HIS A 78 -17.67 -7.10 7.24
CA HIS A 78 -18.62 -8.22 7.17
C HIS A 78 -19.43 -8.22 5.87
N ARG A 79 -19.57 -7.07 5.21
CA ARG A 79 -20.46 -6.85 4.06
C ARG A 79 -19.74 -6.20 2.90
N SER A 80 -20.24 -6.41 1.69
CA SER A 80 -19.67 -5.80 0.48
C SER A 80 -19.77 -4.26 0.48
N GLU A 81 -20.84 -3.70 1.05
CA GLU A 81 -21.00 -2.25 1.22
C GLU A 81 -19.95 -1.64 2.15
N ASP A 82 -19.64 -2.33 3.26
CA ASP A 82 -18.62 -1.90 4.23
C ASP A 82 -17.22 -1.91 3.58
N MET A 83 -16.94 -2.92 2.74
CA MET A 83 -15.71 -2.98 1.95
C MET A 83 -15.62 -1.81 0.94
N ALA A 84 -16.72 -1.54 0.22
CA ALA A 84 -16.78 -0.41 -0.71
C ALA A 84 -16.52 0.93 0.00
N TRP A 85 -17.07 1.09 1.21
CA TRP A 85 -16.83 2.25 2.05
C TRP A 85 -15.37 2.33 2.52
N ALA A 86 -14.76 1.23 2.95
CA ALA A 86 -13.36 1.19 3.37
C ALA A 86 -12.40 1.59 2.22
N ILE A 87 -12.66 1.15 1.00
CA ILE A 87 -11.88 1.54 -0.20
C ILE A 87 -12.07 3.03 -0.51
N LYS A 88 -13.31 3.52 -0.47
CA LYS A 88 -13.65 4.91 -0.81
C LYS A 88 -13.10 5.92 0.19
N THR A 89 -13.13 5.58 1.48
CA THR A 89 -12.64 6.43 2.59
C THR A 89 -11.16 6.28 2.87
N MET A 90 -10.47 5.38 2.14
CA MET A 90 -9.04 5.12 2.27
C MET A 90 -8.62 4.52 3.63
N ILE A 91 -9.52 3.79 4.29
CA ILE A 91 -9.14 2.83 5.35
C ILE A 91 -8.14 1.83 4.75
N VAL A 92 -8.46 1.31 3.56
CA VAL A 92 -7.50 0.57 2.72
C VAL A 92 -7.11 1.42 1.52
N ARG A 93 -5.80 1.51 1.25
CA ARG A 93 -5.25 2.20 0.09
C ARG A 93 -3.96 1.54 -0.38
N GLY A 94 -3.51 1.92 -1.57
CA GLY A 94 -2.42 1.25 -2.29
C GLY A 94 -3.00 0.34 -3.37
N ALA A 95 -2.45 0.40 -4.57
CA ALA A 95 -3.08 -0.24 -5.72
C ALA A 95 -3.26 -1.77 -5.51
N PRO A 96 -2.25 -2.53 -5.05
CA PRO A 96 -2.46 -3.94 -4.78
C PRO A 96 -3.40 -4.24 -3.60
N ALA A 97 -3.31 -3.51 -2.48
CA ALA A 97 -4.21 -3.70 -1.34
C ALA A 97 -5.68 -3.48 -1.71
N ILE A 98 -5.98 -2.47 -2.55
CA ILE A 98 -7.33 -2.22 -3.06
C ILE A 98 -7.83 -3.42 -3.89
N GLY A 99 -6.96 -4.03 -4.70
CA GLY A 99 -7.30 -5.24 -5.46
C GLY A 99 -7.69 -6.41 -4.57
N VAL A 100 -6.87 -6.70 -3.55
CA VAL A 100 -7.15 -7.75 -2.55
C VAL A 100 -8.44 -7.47 -1.78
N ALA A 101 -8.61 -6.24 -1.29
CA ALA A 101 -9.81 -5.81 -0.58
C ALA A 101 -11.07 -5.98 -1.44
N ALA A 102 -11.02 -5.60 -2.72
CA ALA A 102 -12.14 -5.77 -3.63
C ALA A 102 -12.44 -7.24 -3.95
N ALA A 103 -11.43 -8.11 -4.02
CA ALA A 103 -11.64 -9.54 -4.20
C ALA A 103 -12.45 -10.13 -3.02
N TYR A 104 -12.05 -9.81 -1.79
CA TYR A 104 -12.84 -10.18 -0.62
C TYR A 104 -14.21 -9.49 -0.60
N GLY A 105 -14.32 -8.23 -1.02
CA GLY A 105 -15.60 -7.53 -1.14
C GLY A 105 -16.60 -8.25 -2.06
N ILE A 106 -16.12 -8.79 -3.19
CA ILE A 106 -16.96 -9.62 -4.09
C ILE A 106 -17.41 -10.89 -3.38
N TYR A 107 -16.52 -11.57 -2.65
CA TYR A 107 -16.88 -12.77 -1.90
C TYR A 107 -17.89 -12.47 -0.78
N LEU A 108 -17.71 -11.39 -0.01
CA LEU A 108 -18.67 -10.95 1.00
C LEU A 108 -20.05 -10.70 0.36
N GLY A 109 -20.10 -10.00 -0.78
CA GLY A 109 -21.35 -9.81 -1.53
C GLY A 109 -21.95 -11.11 -2.06
N ALA A 110 -21.12 -12.07 -2.49
CA ALA A 110 -21.59 -13.39 -2.86
C ALA A 110 -22.27 -14.12 -1.69
N ARG A 111 -21.76 -13.97 -0.46
CA ARG A 111 -22.38 -14.54 0.74
C ARG A 111 -23.75 -13.93 1.02
N GLU A 112 -23.89 -12.62 0.89
CA GLU A 112 -25.13 -11.85 1.08
C GLU A 112 -26.26 -12.27 0.12
N ILE A 113 -25.93 -12.90 -1.01
CA ILE A 113 -26.93 -13.32 -2.00
C ILE A 113 -27.59 -14.65 -1.59
N GLU A 114 -28.88 -14.59 -1.25
CA GLU A 114 -29.73 -15.75 -0.96
C GLU A 114 -30.54 -16.18 -2.20
N THR A 115 -30.00 -17.12 -2.98
CA THR A 115 -30.74 -17.82 -4.05
C THR A 115 -30.04 -19.14 -4.40
N SER A 116 -30.79 -20.13 -4.89
CA SER A 116 -30.24 -21.33 -5.53
C SER A 116 -30.19 -21.21 -7.06
N ASN A 117 -30.83 -20.18 -7.62
CA ASN A 117 -30.85 -19.95 -9.07
C ASN A 117 -29.53 -19.30 -9.49
N ARG A 118 -28.74 -20.01 -10.31
CA ARG A 118 -27.44 -19.54 -10.79
C ARG A 118 -27.51 -18.24 -11.58
N GLN A 119 -28.52 -18.07 -12.44
CA GLN A 119 -28.65 -16.87 -13.26
C GLN A 119 -28.96 -15.64 -12.40
N GLU A 120 -29.86 -15.80 -11.43
CA GLU A 120 -30.18 -14.75 -10.47
C GLU A 120 -28.96 -14.39 -9.60
N PHE A 121 -28.22 -15.40 -9.14
CA PHE A 121 -26.99 -15.21 -8.38
C PHE A 121 -25.97 -14.36 -9.14
N LEU A 122 -25.69 -14.71 -10.40
CA LEU A 122 -24.73 -13.97 -11.24
C LEU A 122 -25.17 -12.53 -11.51
N GLN A 123 -26.48 -12.30 -11.73
CA GLN A 123 -27.01 -10.94 -11.92
C GLN A 123 -26.81 -10.07 -10.67
N ARG A 124 -27.08 -10.61 -9.48
CA ARG A 124 -26.86 -9.89 -8.21
C ARG A 124 -25.38 -9.70 -7.91
N LEU A 125 -24.53 -10.68 -8.24
CA LEU A 125 -23.07 -10.55 -8.08
C LEU A 125 -22.49 -9.44 -8.97
N GLU A 126 -23.01 -9.27 -10.19
CA GLU A 126 -22.62 -8.16 -11.06
C GLU A 126 -22.97 -6.79 -10.45
N GLN A 127 -24.05 -6.67 -9.68
CA GLN A 127 -24.38 -5.44 -8.96
C GLN A 127 -23.35 -5.13 -7.87
N VAL A 128 -22.90 -6.14 -7.13
CA VAL A 128 -21.79 -6.01 -6.16
C VAL A 128 -20.51 -5.57 -6.88
N ALA A 129 -20.20 -6.17 -8.03
CA ALA A 129 -19.04 -5.79 -8.82
C ALA A 129 -19.10 -4.35 -9.32
N GLN A 130 -20.27 -3.87 -9.75
CA GLN A 130 -20.49 -2.47 -10.14
C GLN A 130 -20.30 -1.51 -8.96
N LEU A 131 -20.83 -1.85 -7.78
CA LEU A 131 -20.61 -1.08 -6.55
C LEU A 131 -19.11 -0.90 -6.28
N LEU A 132 -18.36 -2.00 -6.25
CA LEU A 132 -16.93 -1.96 -5.94
C LEU A 132 -16.12 -1.20 -7.02
N ARG A 133 -16.40 -1.40 -8.32
CA ARG A 133 -15.75 -0.66 -9.41
C ARG A 133 -15.95 0.86 -9.29
N SER A 134 -17.09 1.30 -8.77
CA SER A 134 -17.41 2.73 -8.61
C SER A 134 -16.63 3.44 -7.50
N THR A 135 -15.96 2.69 -6.61
CA THR A 135 -15.27 3.27 -5.46
C THR A 135 -14.07 4.12 -5.86
N ARG A 136 -13.25 3.64 -6.82
CA ARG A 136 -12.02 4.30 -7.30
C ARG A 136 -11.76 3.99 -8.79
N PRO A 137 -12.40 4.73 -9.72
CA PRO A 137 -12.45 4.37 -11.14
C PRO A 137 -11.12 4.42 -11.90
N THR A 138 -10.06 4.95 -11.30
CA THR A 138 -8.71 5.03 -11.88
C THR A 138 -7.77 3.89 -11.43
N ALA A 139 -8.17 3.09 -10.43
CA ALA A 139 -7.34 2.06 -9.81
C ALA A 139 -7.33 0.77 -10.65
N VAL A 140 -6.30 0.54 -11.46
CA VAL A 140 -6.22 -0.62 -12.38
C VAL A 140 -6.34 -1.97 -11.64
N ASN A 141 -5.64 -2.13 -10.51
CA ASN A 141 -5.66 -3.35 -9.70
C ASN A 141 -7.06 -3.69 -9.14
N LEU A 142 -7.92 -2.68 -8.90
CA LEU A 142 -9.32 -2.87 -8.52
C LEU A 142 -10.07 -3.62 -9.63
N PHE A 143 -9.97 -3.11 -10.86
CA PHE A 143 -10.64 -3.70 -12.01
C PHE A 143 -10.09 -5.07 -12.38
N TRP A 144 -8.77 -5.26 -12.28
CA TRP A 144 -8.14 -6.56 -12.50
C TRP A 144 -8.68 -7.61 -11.53
N ALA A 145 -8.69 -7.33 -10.22
CA ALA A 145 -9.15 -8.28 -9.20
C ALA A 145 -10.65 -8.61 -9.37
N ILE A 146 -11.49 -7.59 -9.57
CA ILE A 146 -12.93 -7.79 -9.82
C ILE A 146 -13.14 -8.62 -11.09
N SER A 147 -12.38 -8.37 -12.16
CA SER A 147 -12.50 -9.14 -13.40
C SER A 147 -12.13 -10.61 -13.20
N ARG A 148 -11.08 -10.89 -12.43
CA ARG A 148 -10.70 -12.26 -12.07
C ARG A 148 -11.78 -12.95 -11.24
N MET A 149 -12.34 -12.28 -10.24
CA MET A 149 -13.45 -12.81 -9.43
C MET A 149 -14.69 -13.12 -10.28
N MET A 150 -15.08 -12.19 -11.16
CA MET A 150 -16.24 -12.41 -12.04
C MET A 150 -15.98 -13.54 -13.04
N LYS A 151 -14.76 -13.65 -13.58
CA LYS A 151 -14.37 -14.77 -14.44
C LYS A 151 -14.55 -16.11 -13.72
N THR A 152 -14.07 -16.25 -12.48
CA THR A 152 -14.31 -17.44 -11.65
C THR A 152 -15.80 -17.77 -11.53
N ALA A 153 -16.64 -16.76 -11.27
CA ALA A 153 -18.08 -16.98 -11.13
C ALA A 153 -18.76 -17.43 -12.44
N TYR A 154 -18.37 -16.87 -13.59
CA TYR A 154 -18.98 -17.19 -14.88
C TYR A 154 -18.54 -18.54 -15.44
N GLU A 155 -17.26 -18.91 -15.29
CA GLU A 155 -16.68 -20.14 -15.86
C GLU A 155 -17.03 -21.40 -15.06
N ASN A 156 -17.41 -21.25 -13.79
CA ASN A 156 -17.78 -22.38 -12.95
C ASN A 156 -19.25 -22.80 -13.19
N LEU A 157 -19.46 -24.09 -13.51
CA LEU A 157 -20.76 -24.68 -13.85
C LEU A 157 -21.50 -25.32 -12.66
N GLY A 158 -20.94 -25.20 -11.45
CA GLY A 158 -21.49 -25.77 -10.23
C GLY A 158 -22.73 -25.03 -9.69
N SER A 159 -23.21 -25.54 -8.56
CA SER A 159 -24.22 -24.93 -7.71
C SER A 159 -23.78 -23.58 -7.15
N VAL A 160 -24.74 -22.78 -6.66
CA VAL A 160 -24.43 -21.50 -5.99
C VAL A 160 -23.52 -21.68 -4.78
N ALA A 161 -23.64 -22.79 -4.05
CA ALA A 161 -22.76 -23.10 -2.92
C ALA A 161 -21.30 -23.31 -3.38
N GLU A 162 -21.10 -24.09 -4.44
CA GLU A 162 -19.78 -24.29 -5.05
C GLU A 162 -19.23 -22.97 -5.59
N LEU A 163 -20.05 -22.12 -6.20
CA LEU A 163 -19.64 -20.79 -6.67
C LEU A 163 -19.11 -19.91 -5.53
N LYS A 164 -19.82 -19.85 -4.39
CA LYS A 164 -19.37 -19.08 -3.22
C LYS A 164 -18.02 -19.60 -2.70
N GLN A 165 -17.84 -20.92 -2.65
CA GLN A 165 -16.58 -21.53 -2.22
C GLN A 165 -15.42 -21.19 -3.17
N ASN A 166 -15.61 -21.32 -4.48
CA ASN A 166 -14.58 -20.98 -5.48
C ASN A 166 -14.22 -19.49 -5.47
N LEU A 167 -15.18 -18.62 -5.16
CA LEU A 167 -14.92 -17.18 -4.99
C LEU A 167 -14.04 -16.90 -3.76
N LEU A 168 -14.27 -17.59 -2.64
CA LEU A 168 -13.39 -17.48 -1.47
C LEU A 168 -11.96 -17.90 -1.82
N GLU A 169 -11.81 -19.08 -2.42
CA GLU A 169 -10.51 -19.62 -2.83
C GLU A 169 -9.79 -18.68 -3.80
N THR A 170 -10.53 -18.07 -4.74
CA THR A 170 -9.96 -17.07 -5.66
C THR A 170 -9.51 -15.81 -4.92
N ALA A 171 -10.29 -15.29 -3.97
CA ALA A 171 -9.91 -14.13 -3.18
C ALA A 171 -8.66 -14.40 -2.32
N GLN A 172 -8.60 -15.56 -1.69
CA GLN A 172 -7.44 -16.03 -0.92
C GLN A 172 -6.21 -16.23 -1.83
N ALA A 173 -6.39 -16.75 -3.04
CA ALA A 173 -5.31 -16.89 -4.03
C ALA A 173 -4.77 -15.51 -4.45
N ILE A 174 -5.64 -14.55 -4.78
CA ILE A 174 -5.23 -13.17 -5.09
C ILE A 174 -4.42 -12.56 -3.94
N HIS A 175 -4.85 -12.77 -2.71
CA HIS A 175 -4.14 -12.31 -1.52
C HIS A 175 -2.75 -12.96 -1.39
N GLY A 176 -2.68 -14.29 -1.43
CA GLY A 176 -1.42 -15.02 -1.28
C GLY A 176 -0.43 -14.74 -2.41
N GLU A 177 -0.91 -14.64 -3.65
CA GLU A 177 -0.09 -14.28 -4.81
C GLU A 177 0.50 -12.88 -4.69
N ASP A 178 -0.27 -11.89 -4.22
CA ASP A 178 0.25 -10.52 -4.03
C ASP A 178 1.40 -10.47 -3.01
N LEU A 179 1.29 -11.24 -1.93
CA LEU A 179 2.37 -11.35 -0.93
C LEU A 179 3.64 -11.95 -1.54
N GLN A 180 3.50 -13.03 -2.33
CA GLN A 180 4.62 -13.66 -3.03
C GLN A 180 5.25 -12.72 -4.06
N THR A 181 4.43 -12.01 -4.83
CA THR A 181 4.85 -10.99 -5.79
C THR A 181 5.64 -9.88 -5.10
N CYS A 182 5.16 -9.36 -3.97
CA CYS A 182 5.86 -8.34 -3.19
C CYS A 182 7.23 -8.82 -2.69
N GLN A 183 7.32 -10.06 -2.19
CA GLN A 183 8.59 -10.67 -1.77
C GLN A 183 9.56 -10.81 -2.94
N ALA A 184 9.09 -11.32 -4.08
CA ALA A 184 9.88 -11.46 -5.31
C ALA A 184 10.40 -10.11 -5.81
N ILE A 185 9.55 -9.06 -5.82
CA ILE A 185 9.95 -7.70 -6.16
C ILE A 185 11.06 -7.21 -5.23
N GLY A 186 10.93 -7.43 -3.92
CA GLY A 186 11.95 -7.04 -2.96
C GLY A 186 13.31 -7.69 -3.22
N ASP A 187 13.30 -9.02 -3.44
CA ASP A 187 14.53 -9.79 -3.66
C ASP A 187 15.16 -9.49 -5.03
N ASN A 188 14.36 -9.34 -6.09
CA ASN A 188 14.83 -8.89 -7.39
C ASN A 188 15.41 -7.47 -7.33
N GLY A 189 14.79 -6.58 -6.55
CA GLY A 189 15.29 -5.23 -6.34
C GLY A 189 16.64 -5.22 -5.63
N LEU A 190 16.78 -6.01 -4.56
CA LEU A 190 18.05 -6.17 -3.85
C LEU A 190 19.18 -6.63 -4.78
N ALA A 191 18.88 -7.52 -5.73
CA ALA A 191 19.86 -8.05 -6.67
C ALA A 191 20.48 -6.94 -7.56
N VAL A 192 19.71 -5.91 -7.90
CA VAL A 192 20.14 -4.81 -8.80
C VAL A 192 20.56 -3.52 -8.11
N LEU A 193 20.36 -3.41 -6.78
CA LEU A 193 20.88 -2.29 -6.02
C LEU A 193 22.42 -2.17 -6.12
N PRO A 194 22.99 -0.95 -6.00
CA PRO A 194 24.43 -0.74 -6.03
C PRO A 194 25.19 -1.68 -5.08
N LYS A 195 26.32 -2.22 -5.54
CA LYS A 195 27.16 -3.10 -4.71
C LYS A 195 28.05 -2.33 -3.73
N ASN A 196 28.32 -1.06 -4.02
CA ASN A 196 29.08 -0.16 -3.17
C ASN A 196 28.27 1.10 -2.83
N PRO A 197 28.36 1.61 -1.59
CA PRO A 197 29.04 1.00 -0.43
C PRO A 197 28.37 -0.30 0.04
N GLU A 198 29.00 -1.00 0.99
CA GLU A 198 28.48 -2.24 1.57
C GLU A 198 27.05 -2.05 2.12
N LYS A 199 26.79 -0.95 2.82
CA LYS A 199 25.45 -0.58 3.30
C LYS A 199 24.94 0.67 2.60
N LEU A 200 23.77 0.56 1.99
CA LEU A 200 23.15 1.62 1.19
C LEU A 200 22.25 2.51 2.03
N THR A 201 22.16 3.77 1.59
CA THR A 201 21.10 4.68 2.02
C THR A 201 20.16 4.85 0.85
N ILE A 202 18.90 4.46 1.04
CA ILE A 202 17.88 4.48 -0.02
C ILE A 202 16.92 5.63 0.24
N LEU A 203 16.63 6.43 -0.78
CA LEU A 203 15.51 7.38 -0.73
C LEU A 203 14.27 6.75 -1.34
N THR A 204 13.11 6.97 -0.71
CA THR A 204 11.81 6.57 -1.22
C THR A 204 10.81 7.71 -1.10
N HIS A 205 9.74 7.60 -1.89
CA HIS A 205 8.70 8.63 -2.01
C HIS A 205 7.32 7.97 -1.93
N CYS A 206 6.37 8.63 -1.26
CA CYS A 206 5.06 8.08 -0.89
C CYS A 206 5.15 6.88 0.07
N ASN A 207 4.16 5.98 -0.02
CA ASN A 207 4.08 4.73 0.70
C ASN A 207 3.75 3.60 -0.29
N ALA A 208 4.76 2.80 -0.61
CA ALA A 208 4.65 1.57 -1.38
C ALA A 208 5.18 0.40 -0.53
N GLY A 209 4.67 0.36 0.71
CA GLY A 209 5.00 -0.63 1.73
C GLY A 209 3.93 -1.69 1.92
N ALA A 210 4.00 -2.39 3.04
CA ALA A 210 3.07 -3.44 3.39
C ALA A 210 1.66 -2.88 3.46
N LEU A 211 1.47 -1.67 4.02
CA LEU A 211 0.17 -0.99 4.08
C LEU A 211 -0.43 -0.72 2.70
N ALA A 212 0.37 -0.69 1.63
CA ALA A 212 -0.10 -0.45 0.26
C ALA A 212 -0.39 -1.74 -0.53
N THR A 213 -0.09 -2.92 0.03
CA THR A 213 -0.21 -4.23 -0.62
C THR A 213 -0.90 -5.26 0.30
N ALA A 214 -0.86 -6.55 -0.02
CA ALA A 214 -1.19 -7.63 0.92
C ALA A 214 -0.21 -7.74 2.12
N GLY A 215 0.93 -7.05 2.04
CA GLY A 215 2.04 -7.21 2.97
C GLY A 215 3.37 -7.11 2.23
N TYR A 216 4.45 -6.89 2.99
CA TYR A 216 5.83 -6.70 2.49
C TYR A 216 6.06 -5.46 1.60
N GLY A 217 5.17 -5.12 0.68
CA GLY A 217 5.26 -3.95 -0.19
C GLY A 217 6.15 -4.13 -1.41
N THR A 218 6.18 -3.11 -2.27
CA THR A 218 7.02 -3.11 -3.48
C THR A 218 8.32 -2.35 -3.24
N ALA A 219 8.32 -1.02 -3.27
CA ALA A 219 9.52 -0.21 -3.03
C ALA A 219 10.05 -0.38 -1.61
N LEU A 220 9.15 -0.39 -0.62
CA LEU A 220 9.56 -0.70 0.76
C LEU A 220 9.84 -2.20 0.94
N GLY A 221 9.34 -3.07 0.04
CA GLY A 221 9.76 -4.47 -0.05
C GLY A 221 11.23 -4.62 -0.42
N VAL A 222 11.72 -3.80 -1.37
CA VAL A 222 13.16 -3.74 -1.71
C VAL A 222 13.99 -3.27 -0.51
N VAL A 223 13.49 -2.26 0.22
CA VAL A 223 14.09 -1.81 1.48
C VAL A 223 14.13 -2.93 2.51
N ARG A 224 13.02 -3.67 2.70
CA ARG A 224 12.93 -4.80 3.63
C ARG A 224 13.89 -5.92 3.25
N SER A 225 14.00 -6.29 1.98
CA SER A 225 15.00 -7.27 1.52
C SER A 225 16.42 -6.77 1.79
N ALA A 226 16.72 -5.50 1.53
CA ALA A 226 18.02 -4.92 1.86
C ALA A 226 18.32 -4.87 3.37
N TRP A 227 17.30 -4.63 4.21
CA TRP A 227 17.42 -4.67 5.66
C TRP A 227 17.67 -6.08 6.18
N ARG A 228 16.88 -7.05 5.70
CA ARG A 228 17.01 -8.47 6.01
C ARG A 228 18.43 -9.00 5.71
N GLU A 229 19.00 -8.64 4.57
CA GLU A 229 20.36 -9.05 4.17
C GLU A 229 21.47 -8.14 4.73
N GLY A 230 21.17 -7.22 5.65
CA GLY A 230 22.17 -6.33 6.26
C GLY A 230 22.81 -5.31 5.30
N ARG A 231 22.25 -5.14 4.10
CA ARG A 231 22.70 -4.22 3.03
C ARG A 231 22.15 -2.80 3.16
N LEU A 232 21.24 -2.54 4.09
CA LEU A 232 20.65 -1.23 4.33
C LEU A 232 21.30 -0.53 5.54
N ALA A 233 21.80 0.68 5.33
CA ALA A 233 22.20 1.59 6.40
C ALA A 233 20.99 2.37 6.94
N ARG A 234 20.14 2.90 6.03
CA ARG A 234 18.99 3.76 6.37
C ARG A 234 18.09 4.02 5.16
N VAL A 235 16.83 4.35 5.44
CA VAL A 235 15.89 4.94 4.48
C VAL A 235 15.73 6.44 4.72
N PHE A 236 15.77 7.23 3.65
CA PHE A 236 15.22 8.57 3.64
C PHE A 236 13.82 8.51 3.02
N ALA A 237 12.81 8.93 3.77
CA ALA A 237 11.43 8.97 3.29
C ALA A 237 11.03 10.44 3.11
N ASP A 238 10.70 10.82 1.88
CA ASP A 238 10.06 12.11 1.63
C ASP A 238 8.70 12.14 2.33
N GLU A 239 8.33 13.26 2.96
CA GLU A 239 7.05 13.37 3.68
C GLU A 239 5.86 13.11 2.76
N THR A 240 5.98 13.45 1.48
CA THR A 240 5.02 13.25 0.39
C THR A 240 3.77 14.13 0.52
N ARG A 241 3.90 15.44 0.34
CA ARG A 241 2.75 16.35 0.28
C ARG A 241 1.86 16.03 -0.95
N PRO A 242 0.55 16.38 -0.88
CA PRO A 242 -0.12 17.00 0.27
C PRO A 242 -0.56 16.03 1.37
N ARG A 243 -0.66 14.73 1.08
CA ARG A 243 -1.32 13.75 1.96
C ARG A 243 -0.41 13.12 3.02
N LEU A 244 0.89 13.39 2.95
CA LEU A 244 1.90 13.02 3.94
C LEU A 244 2.08 11.51 4.09
N GLN A 245 1.98 10.74 3.01
CA GLN A 245 2.05 9.27 3.08
C GLN A 245 3.42 8.79 3.57
N GLY A 246 4.51 9.42 3.15
CA GLY A 246 5.83 9.01 3.59
C GLY A 246 6.07 9.33 5.07
N ALA A 247 5.62 10.50 5.54
CA ALA A 247 5.71 10.87 6.95
C ALA A 247 4.77 10.05 7.86
N LYS A 248 3.54 9.76 7.42
CA LYS A 248 2.53 9.09 8.24
C LYS A 248 2.60 7.56 8.19
N LEU A 249 2.89 6.99 7.02
CA LEU A 249 2.82 5.54 6.82
C LEU A 249 4.19 4.91 6.65
N THR A 250 5.01 5.40 5.71
CA THR A 250 6.33 4.79 5.45
C THR A 250 7.21 4.88 6.69
N ALA A 251 7.26 6.04 7.34
CA ALA A 251 7.97 6.19 8.60
C ALA A 251 7.40 5.29 9.70
N TRP A 252 6.07 5.16 9.79
CA TRP A 252 5.42 4.29 10.77
C TRP A 252 5.81 2.82 10.56
N GLU A 253 5.71 2.29 9.33
CA GLU A 253 6.11 0.92 8.99
C GLU A 253 7.59 0.67 9.32
N CYS A 254 8.47 1.60 8.94
CA CYS A 254 9.89 1.48 9.26
C CYS A 254 10.14 1.44 10.78
N VAL A 255 9.43 2.25 11.56
CA VAL A 255 9.55 2.24 13.02
C VAL A 255 9.06 0.91 13.61
N GLN A 256 7.91 0.39 13.15
CA GLN A 256 7.39 -0.90 13.62
C GLN A 256 8.40 -2.04 13.36
N GLU A 257 9.02 -2.04 12.19
CA GLU A 257 9.98 -3.07 11.76
C GLU A 257 11.43 -2.77 12.17
N ARG A 258 11.66 -1.71 12.93
CA ARG A 258 12.99 -1.25 13.38
C ARG A 258 13.97 -0.99 12.23
N ILE A 259 13.45 -0.59 11.07
CA ILE A 259 14.22 -0.12 9.92
C ILE A 259 14.63 1.33 10.19
N PRO A 260 15.93 1.68 10.18
CA PRO A 260 16.36 3.06 10.41
C PRO A 260 15.80 3.98 9.32
N VAL A 261 15.01 4.97 9.70
CA VAL A 261 14.37 5.92 8.78
C VAL A 261 14.65 7.37 9.19
N THR A 262 14.76 8.24 8.20
CA THR A 262 14.79 9.70 8.38
C THR A 262 13.76 10.32 7.45
N VAL A 263 12.80 11.04 8.02
CA VAL A 263 11.80 11.78 7.24
C VAL A 263 12.39 13.12 6.83
N ILE A 264 12.22 13.49 5.57
CA ILE A 264 12.58 14.80 5.03
C ILE A 264 11.37 15.44 4.34
N THR A 265 11.32 16.76 4.24
CA THR A 265 10.32 17.40 3.37
C THR A 265 10.71 17.20 1.91
N ASP A 266 9.73 17.19 1.00
CA ASP A 266 9.94 16.81 -0.41
C ASP A 266 11.03 17.64 -1.11
N ASN A 267 11.14 18.93 -0.76
CA ASN A 267 12.14 19.85 -1.33
C ASN A 267 13.58 19.64 -0.81
N MET A 268 13.80 18.74 0.14
CA MET A 268 15.14 18.42 0.67
C MET A 268 15.83 17.29 -0.10
N ALA A 269 15.11 16.50 -0.91
CA ALA A 269 15.65 15.34 -1.61
C ALA A 269 16.92 15.67 -2.42
N ALA A 270 16.87 16.72 -3.25
CA ALA A 270 18.03 17.17 -4.04
C ALA A 270 19.21 17.64 -3.17
N HIS A 271 18.94 18.26 -2.01
CA HIS A 271 20.00 18.62 -1.07
C HIS A 271 20.67 17.37 -0.48
N CYS A 272 19.89 16.38 -0.05
CA CYS A 272 20.42 15.11 0.46
C CYS A 272 21.26 14.38 -0.59
N MET A 273 20.81 14.35 -1.85
CA MET A 273 21.57 13.79 -2.97
C MET A 273 22.88 14.55 -3.20
N LYS A 274 22.86 15.89 -3.20
CA LYS A 274 24.06 16.73 -3.34
C LYS A 274 25.09 16.52 -2.23
N GLN A 275 24.64 16.22 -1.00
CA GLN A 275 25.51 15.91 0.13
C GLN A 275 26.07 14.46 0.08
N GLY A 276 25.71 13.67 -0.93
CA GLY A 276 26.14 12.27 -1.03
C GLY A 276 25.48 11.35 -0.01
N LEU A 277 24.33 11.75 0.58
CA LEU A 277 23.64 10.95 1.60
C LEU A 277 22.87 9.78 0.99
N ILE A 278 22.52 9.85 -0.29
CA ILE A 278 21.63 8.91 -0.99
C ILE A 278 22.43 8.10 -2.02
N HIS A 279 22.25 6.78 -2.01
CA HIS A 279 22.95 5.86 -2.91
C HIS A 279 22.06 5.28 -4.01
N ALA A 280 20.75 5.21 -3.77
CA ALA A 280 19.75 4.79 -4.73
C ALA A 280 18.39 5.40 -4.37
N VAL A 281 17.52 5.56 -5.37
CA VAL A 281 16.11 5.89 -5.18
C VAL A 281 15.27 4.68 -5.59
N VAL A 282 14.31 4.29 -4.75
CA VAL A 282 13.33 3.25 -5.09
C VAL A 282 11.93 3.76 -4.77
N VAL A 283 11.06 3.81 -5.78
CA VAL A 283 9.67 4.26 -5.65
C VAL A 283 8.69 3.19 -6.12
N GLY A 284 7.42 3.31 -5.73
CA GLY A 284 6.34 2.50 -6.28
C GLY A 284 5.88 3.00 -7.65
N ALA A 285 4.75 2.46 -8.12
CA ALA A 285 4.02 2.99 -9.27
C ALA A 285 2.51 2.82 -9.05
N ASP A 286 1.73 3.72 -9.64
CA ASP A 286 0.27 3.57 -9.76
C ASP A 286 -0.11 3.01 -11.14
N ARG A 287 0.65 3.36 -12.19
CA ARG A 287 0.51 2.81 -13.54
C ARG A 287 1.79 2.98 -14.34
N ILE A 288 2.15 1.97 -15.13
CA ILE A 288 3.31 2.02 -16.04
C ILE A 288 2.82 1.78 -17.47
N ALA A 289 3.13 2.68 -18.41
CA ALA A 289 2.82 2.50 -19.82
C ALA A 289 3.78 1.51 -20.50
N ALA A 290 3.47 1.05 -21.72
CA ALA A 290 4.27 0.04 -22.42
C ALA A 290 5.73 0.46 -22.67
N ASN A 291 6.01 1.76 -22.83
CA ASN A 291 7.37 2.30 -22.97
C ASN A 291 8.14 2.44 -21.65
N GLY A 292 7.50 2.15 -20.51
CA GLY A 292 8.06 2.28 -19.16
C GLY A 292 7.83 3.64 -18.49
N ASP A 293 7.17 4.60 -19.15
CA ASP A 293 6.74 5.84 -18.49
C ASP A 293 5.85 5.49 -17.30
N THR A 294 6.20 6.04 -16.15
CA THR A 294 5.61 5.63 -14.88
C THR A 294 4.84 6.79 -14.26
N ALA A 295 3.53 6.62 -14.12
CA ALA A 295 2.73 7.46 -13.26
C ALA A 295 2.84 6.99 -11.81
N ASN A 296 3.23 7.89 -10.93
CA ASN A 296 3.30 7.66 -9.49
C ASN A 296 2.96 8.94 -8.73
N LYS A 297 2.93 8.88 -7.39
CA LYS A 297 2.60 10.00 -6.52
C LYS A 297 3.35 11.29 -6.92
N ILE A 298 2.61 12.40 -6.98
CA ILE A 298 3.15 13.74 -7.27
C ILE A 298 4.40 14.01 -6.43
N GLY A 299 5.47 14.44 -7.09
CA GLY A 299 6.81 14.57 -6.53
C GLY A 299 7.79 13.53 -7.09
N THR A 300 7.31 12.38 -7.56
CA THR A 300 8.18 11.30 -8.08
C THR A 300 9.04 11.76 -9.25
N TYR A 301 8.45 12.47 -10.22
CA TYR A 301 9.19 13.02 -11.35
C TYR A 301 10.30 13.99 -10.90
N SER A 302 10.02 14.83 -9.89
CA SER A 302 11.02 15.77 -9.35
C SER A 302 12.21 15.05 -8.70
N VAL A 303 11.94 13.95 -7.99
CA VAL A 303 12.98 13.09 -7.40
C VAL A 303 13.80 12.41 -8.50
N ALA A 304 13.16 11.93 -9.58
CA ALA A 304 13.85 11.31 -10.70
C ALA A 304 14.79 12.29 -11.43
N ILE A 305 14.36 13.54 -11.64
CA ILE A 305 15.22 14.60 -12.18
C ILE A 305 16.43 14.84 -11.28
N ALA A 306 16.21 14.99 -9.97
CA ALA A 306 17.28 15.21 -9.01
C ALA A 306 18.28 14.03 -8.99
N ALA A 307 17.76 12.80 -8.98
CA ALA A 307 18.59 11.59 -9.01
C ALA A 307 19.47 11.55 -10.26
N LYS A 308 18.89 11.83 -11.44
CA LYS A 308 19.64 11.92 -12.70
C LYS A 308 20.75 12.98 -12.64
N ALA A 309 20.44 14.18 -12.16
CA ALA A 309 21.40 15.28 -12.05
C ALA A 309 22.58 14.96 -11.11
N HIS A 310 22.38 14.06 -10.15
CA HIS A 310 23.39 13.61 -9.20
C HIS A 310 23.98 12.22 -9.50
N ASN A 311 23.66 11.62 -10.65
CA ASN A 311 24.10 10.28 -11.06
C ASN A 311 23.73 9.17 -10.06
N ILE A 312 22.56 9.29 -9.43
CA ILE A 312 22.01 8.28 -8.52
C ILE A 312 21.02 7.41 -9.31
N PRO A 313 21.12 6.07 -9.23
CA PRO A 313 20.19 5.20 -9.93
C PRO A 313 18.79 5.32 -9.33
N PHE A 314 17.80 5.38 -10.22
CA PHE A 314 16.38 5.55 -9.90
C PHE A 314 15.61 4.31 -10.34
N PHE A 315 14.97 3.62 -9.40
CA PHE A 315 14.25 2.39 -9.64
C PHE A 315 12.75 2.57 -9.36
N VAL A 316 11.94 1.94 -10.21
CA VAL A 316 10.50 1.77 -9.98
C VAL A 316 10.28 0.32 -9.58
N ALA A 317 9.57 0.07 -8.48
CA ALA A 317 9.22 -1.27 -8.02
C ALA A 317 7.70 -1.45 -8.03
N ALA A 318 7.22 -2.32 -8.91
CA ALA A 318 5.79 -2.53 -9.13
C ALA A 318 5.51 -3.93 -9.69
N PRO A 319 4.36 -4.54 -9.36
CA PRO A 319 3.98 -5.82 -9.96
C PRO A 319 3.66 -5.64 -11.45
N LEU A 320 3.76 -6.72 -12.22
CA LEU A 320 3.42 -6.70 -13.64
C LEU A 320 1.95 -6.30 -13.89
N SER A 321 1.06 -6.56 -12.92
CA SER A 321 -0.35 -6.12 -12.95
C SER A 321 -0.53 -4.60 -12.93
N THR A 322 0.50 -3.82 -12.59
CA THR A 322 0.51 -2.35 -12.65
C THR A 322 0.95 -1.82 -14.03
N VAL A 323 1.47 -2.69 -14.91
CA VAL A 323 1.86 -2.32 -16.27
C VAL A 323 0.64 -2.40 -17.20
N ASP A 324 0.28 -1.26 -17.77
CA ASP A 324 -0.81 -1.09 -18.73
C ASP A 324 -0.26 -1.07 -20.16
N PHE A 325 -0.08 -2.26 -20.74
CA PHE A 325 0.45 -2.43 -22.09
C PHE A 325 -0.48 -1.92 -23.20
N ALA A 326 -1.72 -1.53 -22.86
CA ALA A 326 -2.61 -0.89 -23.81
C ALA A 326 -2.25 0.59 -24.04
N LEU A 327 -1.51 1.22 -23.11
CA LEU A 327 -1.03 2.58 -23.24
C LEU A 327 0.37 2.60 -23.85
N SER A 328 0.56 3.37 -24.93
CA SER A 328 1.87 3.45 -25.60
C SER A 328 2.90 4.22 -24.78
N ASP A 329 2.46 5.25 -24.07
CA ASP A 329 3.31 6.18 -23.33
C ASP A 329 2.53 6.88 -22.21
N GLY A 330 3.27 7.62 -21.38
CA GLY A 330 2.72 8.26 -20.19
C GLY A 330 1.74 9.41 -20.46
N SER A 331 1.71 9.99 -21.68
CA SER A 331 0.80 11.09 -22.01
C SER A 331 -0.68 10.66 -22.04
N GLN A 332 -0.91 9.35 -22.16
CA GLN A 332 -2.24 8.75 -22.18
C GLN A 332 -2.75 8.42 -20.77
N ILE A 333 -1.93 8.57 -19.74
CA ILE A 333 -2.32 8.28 -18.36
C ILE A 333 -3.11 9.49 -17.81
N PRO A 334 -4.39 9.31 -17.46
CA PRO A 334 -5.18 10.39 -16.87
C PRO A 334 -4.65 10.72 -15.46
N ILE A 335 -4.38 12.00 -15.21
CA ILE A 335 -3.91 12.48 -13.91
C ILE A 335 -5.11 12.94 -13.07
N GLU A 336 -5.30 12.30 -11.92
CA GLU A 336 -6.31 12.68 -10.94
C GLU A 336 -5.96 14.03 -10.31
N GLU A 337 -6.82 15.03 -10.44
CA GLU A 337 -6.76 16.26 -9.63
C GLU A 337 -7.69 16.16 -8.43
N ARG A 338 -7.19 16.58 -7.26
CA ARG A 338 -7.89 16.41 -5.98
C ARG A 338 -8.31 17.72 -5.35
N ASN A 339 -9.23 17.61 -4.39
CA ASN A 339 -9.75 18.77 -3.67
C ASN A 339 -8.60 19.59 -3.04
N PRO A 340 -8.53 20.92 -3.28
CA PRO A 340 -7.51 21.80 -2.72
C PRO A 340 -7.36 21.79 -1.20
N THR A 341 -8.38 21.31 -0.46
CA THR A 341 -8.34 21.15 1.00
C THR A 341 -7.14 20.33 1.45
N GLU A 342 -6.68 19.36 0.65
CA GLU A 342 -5.45 18.62 0.97
C GLU A 342 -4.20 19.54 1.01
N ILE A 343 -4.18 20.61 0.21
CA ILE A 343 -3.08 21.57 0.19
C ILE A 343 -3.22 22.57 1.33
N TYR A 344 -4.35 23.26 1.45
CA TYR A 344 -4.46 24.37 2.39
C TYR A 344 -4.79 23.97 3.83
N GLN A 345 -5.13 22.70 4.10
CA GLN A 345 -5.51 22.25 5.43
C GLN A 345 -4.78 20.97 5.86
N VAL A 346 -4.24 20.99 7.08
CA VAL A 346 -3.68 19.80 7.75
C VAL A 346 -4.32 19.67 9.13
N GLY A 347 -5.11 18.61 9.32
CA GLY A 347 -5.98 18.52 10.49
C GLY A 347 -6.94 19.70 10.54
N ASP A 348 -7.02 20.39 11.68
CA ASP A 348 -7.85 21.59 11.83
C ASP A 348 -7.11 22.89 11.45
N THR A 349 -5.85 22.81 11.00
CA THR A 349 -5.01 23.98 10.72
C THR A 349 -5.13 24.42 9.27
N ILE A 350 -5.48 25.69 9.05
CA ILE A 350 -5.47 26.35 7.74
C ILE A 350 -4.11 27.00 7.48
N LEU A 351 -3.51 26.70 6.33
CA LEU A 351 -2.13 27.04 5.97
C LEU A 351 -2.01 28.25 5.04
N THR A 352 -3.07 28.58 4.30
CA THR A 352 -3.04 29.62 3.26
C THR A 352 -4.15 30.65 3.47
N PRO A 353 -3.96 31.92 3.03
CA PRO A 353 -5.02 32.92 3.08
C PRO A 353 -6.19 32.58 2.12
N SER A 354 -7.37 33.14 2.39
CA SER A 354 -8.54 33.02 1.50
C SER A 354 -8.32 33.72 0.16
N GLY A 355 -8.83 33.15 -0.93
CA GLY A 355 -8.79 33.73 -2.27
C GLY A 355 -7.59 33.32 -3.13
N VAL A 356 -6.79 32.35 -2.68
CA VAL A 356 -5.71 31.73 -3.47
C VAL A 356 -6.29 30.61 -4.35
N ASP A 357 -5.81 30.50 -5.58
CA ASP A 357 -6.08 29.39 -6.48
C ASP A 357 -5.12 28.22 -6.23
N PHE A 358 -5.58 26.99 -6.44
CA PHE A 358 -4.81 25.78 -6.19
C PHE A 358 -4.74 24.89 -7.42
N TYR A 359 -3.59 24.26 -7.62
CA TYR A 359 -3.38 23.19 -8.57
C TYR A 359 -2.90 21.95 -7.78
N ASN A 360 -3.68 20.86 -7.83
CA ASN A 360 -3.46 19.70 -6.97
C ASN A 360 -3.54 18.36 -7.72
N PRO A 361 -2.60 18.11 -8.66
CA PRO A 361 -2.48 16.79 -9.28
C PRO A 361 -2.00 15.78 -8.22
N ALA A 362 -2.66 14.64 -8.12
CA ALA A 362 -2.30 13.59 -7.19
C ALA A 362 -1.12 12.75 -7.69
N PHE A 363 -0.78 12.82 -8.97
CA PHE A 363 0.25 12.03 -9.63
C PHE A 363 1.03 12.88 -10.63
N ASP A 364 2.25 12.47 -10.93
CA ASP A 364 3.02 12.93 -12.10
C ASP A 364 3.54 11.72 -12.89
N VAL A 365 4.04 11.98 -14.09
CA VAL A 365 4.64 10.96 -14.96
C VAL A 365 6.15 11.14 -14.97
N THR A 366 6.88 10.10 -14.58
CA THR A 366 8.32 9.99 -14.74
C THR A 366 8.64 9.34 -16.08
N PRO A 367 9.31 10.06 -17.01
CA PRO A 367 9.71 9.49 -18.28
C PRO A 367 10.68 8.32 -18.14
N ALA A 368 10.55 7.32 -19.01
CA ALA A 368 11.37 6.11 -19.04
C ALA A 368 12.89 6.39 -19.02
N GLU A 369 13.35 7.45 -19.69
CA GLU A 369 14.77 7.84 -19.76
C GLU A 369 15.42 8.23 -18.42
N LEU A 370 14.61 8.52 -17.39
CA LEU A 370 15.07 8.79 -16.03
C LEU A 370 15.11 7.52 -15.16
N ILE A 371 14.50 6.43 -15.61
CA ILE A 371 14.36 5.19 -14.85
C ILE A 371 15.51 4.25 -15.22
N THR A 372 16.27 3.83 -14.21
CA THR A 372 17.38 2.88 -14.35
C THR A 372 16.85 1.47 -14.62
N ALA A 373 15.88 1.01 -13.83
CA ALA A 373 15.16 -0.23 -14.09
C ALA A 373 13.78 -0.23 -13.40
N ILE A 374 12.87 -1.01 -13.97
CA ILE A 374 11.57 -1.37 -13.41
C ILE A 374 11.70 -2.78 -12.83
N ILE A 375 11.50 -2.90 -11.53
CA ILE A 375 11.61 -4.12 -10.74
C ILE A 375 10.22 -4.72 -10.59
N THR A 376 10.05 -5.94 -11.08
CA THR A 376 8.83 -6.74 -10.98
C THR A 376 9.12 -8.07 -10.29
N GLU A 377 8.10 -8.90 -10.12
CA GLU A 377 8.22 -10.28 -9.65
C GLU A 377 9.08 -11.15 -10.60
N ASN A 378 9.18 -10.77 -11.88
CA ASN A 378 9.86 -11.54 -12.93
C ASN A 378 11.35 -11.14 -13.13
N GLY A 379 11.81 -10.12 -12.40
CA GLY A 379 13.15 -9.58 -12.46
C GLY A 379 13.16 -8.05 -12.50
N ALA A 380 14.31 -7.47 -12.83
CA ALA A 380 14.45 -6.04 -13.06
C ALA A 380 14.81 -5.78 -14.53
N PHE A 381 14.10 -4.87 -15.17
CA PHE A 381 14.18 -4.62 -16.61
C PHE A 381 14.49 -3.14 -16.86
N ALA A 382 15.38 -2.86 -17.80
CA ALA A 382 15.43 -1.51 -18.35
C ALA A 382 14.07 -1.20 -19.02
N PRO A 383 13.61 0.06 -19.04
CA PRO A 383 12.32 0.40 -19.66
C PRO A 383 12.13 -0.14 -21.09
N SER A 384 13.19 -0.12 -21.90
CA SER A 384 13.19 -0.66 -23.27
C SER A 384 12.97 -2.18 -23.34
N ASP A 385 13.27 -2.90 -22.26
CA ASP A 385 13.15 -4.36 -22.17
C ASP A 385 11.89 -4.80 -21.41
N LEU A 386 11.02 -3.88 -21.01
CA LEU A 386 9.85 -4.17 -20.17
C LEU A 386 8.92 -5.20 -20.80
N ALA A 387 8.77 -5.21 -22.13
CA ALA A 387 7.95 -6.20 -22.84
C ALA A 387 8.41 -7.66 -22.59
N GLN A 388 9.70 -7.89 -22.30
CA GLN A 388 10.23 -9.22 -21.99
C GLN A 388 9.68 -9.78 -20.68
N SER A 389 9.20 -8.92 -19.77
CA SER A 389 8.59 -9.33 -18.51
C SER A 389 7.29 -10.12 -18.69
N GLN A 390 6.56 -9.93 -19.80
CA GLN A 390 5.34 -10.68 -20.12
C GLN A 390 5.62 -12.14 -20.49
N VAL A 391 6.73 -12.40 -21.19
CA VAL A 391 7.05 -13.74 -21.70
C VAL A 391 7.27 -14.74 -20.56
N LYS A 392 7.77 -14.26 -19.41
CA LYS A 392 7.94 -15.08 -18.20
C LYS A 392 6.63 -15.39 -17.46
N GLN A 393 5.52 -14.72 -17.77
CA GLN A 393 4.21 -14.98 -17.16
C GLN A 393 3.40 -16.05 -17.90
N ALA A 394 3.75 -16.34 -19.17
CA ALA A 394 3.03 -17.26 -20.04
C ALA A 394 3.65 -18.68 -20.13
N VAL A 395 4.75 -18.91 -19.40
CA VAL A 395 5.43 -20.21 -19.26
C VAL A 395 5.26 -20.66 -17.82
#